data_AF-A0A0C3F0Y7-F1
#
_entry.id   AF-A0A0C3F0Y7-F1
#
_cell.length_a   1.000
_cell.length_b   1.000
_cell.length_c   1.000
_cell.angle_alpha   90.00
_cell.angle_beta   90.00
_cell.angle_gamma   90.00
#
_symmetry.space_group_name_H-M   'P 1'
#
loop_
_entity.id
_entity.type
_entity.pdbx_description
1 polymer ?
#
loop_
_entity_poly.entity_id
_entity_poly.type
_entity_poly.pdbx_seq_one_letter_code
_entity_poly.pdbx_strand_id
1 'polypeptide(L)'
;MVLDEDQSMEAWIASVWDIVHHLESADFEVMDIDLVISLTQGLPDHYDPFIVSLDATPIDQLNVNSVIVCLLNEESHQGCNNPGPDIILLTCLKLPKKTWSQPSKAKSIASEEQSL
;
A
#
# COMPACT_ATOMS: atom_id res chain seq x y z
N MET A 1 -15.68 5.56 15.63
CA MET A 1 -14.75 4.50 16.10
C MET A 1 -13.37 4.92 15.63
N VAL A 2 -12.31 4.65 16.38
CA VAL A 2 -10.93 4.99 15.99
C VAL A 2 -10.10 3.72 16.20
N LEU A 3 -9.23 3.39 15.24
CA LEU A 3 -8.28 2.29 15.32
C LEU A 3 -7.30 2.59 16.46
N ASP A 4 -7.20 1.67 17.42
CA ASP A 4 -6.21 1.74 18.50
C ASP A 4 -4.82 1.37 17.94
N GLU A 5 -3.73 1.96 18.46
CA GLU A 5 -2.36 1.68 18.01
C GLU A 5 -1.97 0.21 18.24
N ASP A 6 -2.56 -0.45 19.23
CA ASP A 6 -2.31 -1.86 19.54
C ASP A 6 -3.26 -2.83 18.79
N GLN A 7 -4.24 -2.31 18.05
CA GLN A 7 -5.22 -3.11 17.32
C GLN A 7 -4.72 -3.45 15.91
N SER A 8 -4.87 -4.70 15.48
CA SER A 8 -4.59 -5.06 14.09
C SER A 8 -5.65 -4.52 13.13
N MET A 9 -5.25 -4.24 11.89
CA MET A 9 -6.14 -3.80 10.82
C MET A 9 -7.26 -4.81 10.57
N GLU A 10 -6.98 -6.11 10.64
CA GLU A 10 -8.01 -7.16 10.55
C GLU A 10 -9.07 -7.04 11.64
N ALA A 11 -8.65 -6.81 12.89
CA ALA A 11 -9.57 -6.64 14.01
C ALA A 11 -10.39 -5.35 13.88
N TRP A 12 -9.79 -4.28 13.33
CA TRP A 12 -10.49 -3.05 13.02
C TRP A 12 -11.55 -3.23 11.95
N ILE A 13 -11.20 -3.89 10.84
CA ILE A 13 -12.14 -4.23 9.76
C ILE A 13 -13.30 -5.05 10.32
N ALA A 14 -13.02 -6.05 11.17
CA ALA A 14 -14.05 -6.86 11.81
C ALA A 14 -15.00 -6.02 12.69
N SER A 15 -14.47 -5.07 13.47
CA SER A 15 -15.28 -4.18 14.28
C SER A 15 -16.17 -3.25 13.43
N VAL A 16 -15.69 -2.77 12.28
CA VAL A 16 -16.52 -1.98 11.34
C VAL A 16 -17.65 -2.85 10.79
N TRP A 17 -17.36 -4.08 10.38
CA TRP A 17 -18.38 -5.02 9.89
C TRP A 17 -19.42 -5.39 10.96
N ASP A 18 -19.01 -5.55 12.21
CA ASP A 18 -19.94 -5.82 13.32
C ASP A 18 -20.96 -4.69 13.49
N ILE A 19 -20.52 -3.43 13.37
CA ILE A 19 -21.42 -2.27 13.39
C ILE A 19 -22.36 -2.28 12.19
N VAL A 20 -21.86 -2.55 10.98
CA VAL A 20 -22.68 -2.63 9.77
C VAL A 20 -23.77 -3.68 9.93
N HIS A 21 -23.41 -4.89 10.38
CA HIS A 21 -24.39 -5.95 10.61
C HIS A 21 -25.43 -5.56 11.67
N HIS A 22 -25.03 -4.84 12.72
CA HIS A 22 -25.96 -4.32 13.71
C HIS A 22 -26.93 -3.29 13.11
N LEU A 23 -26.46 -2.40 12.24
CA LEU A 23 -27.31 -1.43 11.55
C LEU A 23 -28.28 -2.11 10.60
N GLU A 24 -27.81 -3.05 9.78
CA GLU A 24 -28.65 -3.81 8.86
C GLU A 24 -29.70 -4.64 9.62
N SER A 25 -29.35 -5.21 10.77
CA SER A 25 -30.30 -5.94 11.63
C SER A 25 -31.40 -5.04 12.22
N ALA A 26 -31.18 -3.73 12.23
CA ALA A 26 -32.12 -2.71 12.66
C ALA A 26 -32.82 -2.01 11.47
N ASP A 27 -32.78 -2.61 10.27
CA ASP A 27 -33.37 -2.11 9.03
C ASP A 27 -32.78 -0.78 8.52
N PHE A 28 -31.53 -0.47 8.89
CA PHE A 28 -30.77 0.63 8.27
C PHE A 28 -29.97 0.12 7.08
N GLU A 29 -30.20 0.70 5.90
CA GLU A 29 -29.38 0.45 4.71
C GLU A 29 -28.02 1.15 4.87
N VAL A 30 -26.93 0.40 4.69
CA VAL A 30 -25.57 0.93 4.71
C VAL A 30 -24.99 0.82 3.30
N MET A 31 -24.53 1.94 2.74
CA MET A 31 -23.93 1.93 1.41
C MET A 31 -22.44 1.58 1.48
N ASP A 32 -21.90 1.04 0.39
CA ASP A 32 -20.45 0.78 0.25
C ASP A 32 -19.59 2.01 0.56
N ILE A 33 -20.06 3.21 0.17
CA ILE A 33 -19.37 4.46 0.46
C ILE A 33 -19.32 4.76 1.96
N ASP A 34 -20.36 4.41 2.72
CA ASP A 34 -20.40 4.59 4.16
C ASP A 34 -19.39 3.66 4.85
N LEU A 35 -19.21 2.44 4.32
CA LEU A 35 -18.15 1.53 4.78
C LEU A 35 -16.76 2.10 4.49
N VAL A 36 -16.51 2.60 3.27
CA VAL A 36 -15.21 3.18 2.92
C VAL A 36 -14.89 4.39 3.81
N ILE A 37 -15.86 5.26 4.04
CA ILE A 37 -15.72 6.40 4.96
C ILE A 37 -15.42 5.91 6.37
N SER A 38 -16.16 4.90 6.86
CA SER A 38 -15.97 4.36 8.21
C SER A 38 -14.59 3.72 8.39
N LEU A 39 -14.09 3.02 7.37
CA LEU A 39 -12.77 2.40 7.37
C LEU A 39 -11.63 3.43 7.36
N THR A 40 -11.83 4.59 6.73
CA THR A 40 -10.77 5.59 6.48
C THR A 40 -10.73 6.70 7.53
N GLN A 41 -11.88 7.15 8.03
CA GLN A 41 -11.96 8.18 9.07
C GLN A 41 -11.49 7.71 10.44
N GLY A 42 -11.45 6.39 10.68
CA GLY A 42 -10.99 5.82 11.93
C GLY A 42 -9.49 5.55 11.97
N LEU A 43 -8.73 5.84 10.91
CA LEU A 43 -7.31 5.52 10.85
C LEU A 43 -6.46 6.57 11.58
N PRO A 44 -5.34 6.15 12.21
CA PRO A 44 -4.36 7.05 12.80
C PRO A 44 -3.51 7.74 11.72
N ASP A 45 -2.91 8.88 12.09
CA ASP A 45 -2.16 9.79 11.19
C ASP A 45 -1.07 9.11 10.34
N HIS A 46 -0.50 7.99 10.79
CA HIS A 46 0.52 7.28 10.01
C HIS A 46 -0.03 6.59 8.75
N TYR A 47 -1.35 6.49 8.59
CA TYR A 47 -2.02 6.10 7.35
C TYR A 47 -2.32 7.29 6.40
N ASP A 48 -1.92 8.52 6.73
CA ASP A 48 -2.11 9.69 5.85
C ASP A 48 -1.64 9.46 4.40
N PRO A 49 -0.47 8.84 4.14
CA PRO A 49 -0.05 8.55 2.76
C PRO A 49 -1.02 7.63 2.02
N PHE A 50 -1.61 6.67 2.72
CA PHE A 50 -2.64 5.80 2.17
C PHE A 50 -3.91 6.58 1.84
N ILE A 51 -4.38 7.45 2.73
CA ILE A 51 -5.55 8.32 2.49
C ILE A 51 -5.34 9.21 1.27
N VAL A 52 -4.17 9.84 1.12
CA VAL A 52 -3.84 10.65 -0.06
C VAL A 52 -3.87 9.83 -1.35
N SER A 53 -3.40 8.58 -1.31
CA SER A 53 -3.44 7.68 -2.47
C SER A 53 -4.88 7.28 -2.82
N LEU A 54 -5.74 7.14 -1.82
CA LEU A 54 -7.15 6.82 -1.97
C LEU A 54 -7.92 7.98 -2.58
N ASP A 55 -7.69 9.21 -2.13
CA ASP A 55 -8.32 10.43 -2.64
C ASP A 55 -8.01 10.68 -4.13
N ALA A 56 -6.89 10.15 -4.63
CA ALA A 56 -6.54 10.22 -6.05
C ALA A 56 -7.31 9.19 -6.91
N THR A 57 -8.02 8.24 -6.30
CA THR A 57 -8.77 7.19 -6.98
C THR A 57 -10.17 7.68 -7.35
N PRO A 58 -10.61 7.53 -8.62
CA PRO A 58 -11.97 7.88 -9.01
C PRO A 58 -13.02 7.08 -8.22
N ILE A 59 -14.12 7.73 -7.83
CA ILE A 59 -15.16 7.10 -7.00
C ILE A 59 -15.79 5.86 -7.65
N ASP A 60 -15.88 5.84 -8.99
CA ASP A 60 -16.40 4.69 -9.74
C ASP A 60 -15.50 3.43 -9.64
N GLN A 61 -14.27 3.60 -9.15
CA GLN A 61 -13.29 2.53 -8.92
C GLN A 61 -13.10 2.23 -7.42
N LEU A 62 -13.76 2.99 -6.55
CA LEU A 62 -13.67 2.86 -5.11
C LEU A 62 -14.58 1.72 -4.63
N ASN A 63 -13.98 0.57 -4.41
CA ASN A 63 -14.66 -0.64 -3.94
C ASN A 63 -14.15 -0.99 -2.53
N VAL A 64 -15.07 -1.30 -1.60
CA VAL A 64 -14.77 -1.71 -0.22
C VAL A 64 -13.71 -2.80 -0.18
N ASN A 65 -13.82 -3.83 -1.04
CA ASN A 65 -12.84 -4.92 -1.08
C ASN A 65 -11.44 -4.46 -1.49
N SER A 66 -11.35 -3.53 -2.45
CA SER A 66 -10.06 -2.97 -2.86
C SER A 66 -9.43 -2.16 -1.73
N VAL A 67 -10.24 -1.37 -1.01
CA VAL A 67 -9.79 -0.59 0.15
C VAL A 67 -9.28 -1.51 1.26
N ILE A 68 -10.01 -2.57 1.58
CA ILE A 68 -9.60 -3.58 2.58
C ILE A 68 -8.24 -4.20 2.21
N VAL A 69 -8.07 -4.61 0.95
CA VAL A 69 -6.79 -5.19 0.48
C VAL A 69 -5.65 -4.19 0.61
N CYS A 70 -5.88 -2.93 0.24
CA CYS A 70 -4.84 -1.90 0.36
C CYS A 70 -4.51 -1.59 1.82
N LEU A 71 -5.49 -1.55 2.72
CA LEU A 71 -5.28 -1.34 4.16
C LEU A 71 -4.41 -2.43 4.79
N LEU A 72 -4.70 -3.70 4.48
CA LEU A 72 -3.92 -4.84 4.97
C LEU A 72 -2.48 -4.83 4.41
N ASN A 73 -2.31 -4.45 3.14
CA ASN A 73 -0.99 -4.29 2.55
C ASN A 73 -0.20 -3.15 3.20
N GLU A 74 -0.87 -2.03 3.51
CA GLU A 74 -0.26 -0.88 4.16
C GLU A 74 0.19 -1.23 5.59
N GLU A 75 -0.65 -1.91 6.38
CA GLU A 75 -0.27 -2.41 7.72
C GLU A 75 0.99 -3.31 7.64
N SER A 76 1.01 -4.23 6.67
CA SER A 76 2.18 -5.11 6.44
C SER A 76 3.44 -4.31 6.09
N HIS A 77 3.31 -3.24 5.30
CA HIS A 77 4.40 -2.38 4.91
C HIS A 77 4.95 -1.57 6.10
N GLN A 78 4.06 -1.03 6.95
CA GLN A 78 4.44 -0.29 8.15
C GLN A 78 5.17 -1.17 9.17
N GLY A 79 4.74 -2.43 9.33
CA GLY A 79 5.44 -3.42 10.17
C GLY A 79 6.86 -3.74 9.68
N CYS A 80 7.13 -3.60 8.37
CA CYS A 80 8.46 -3.78 7.79
C CYS A 80 9.37 -2.52 7.97
N ASN A 81 8.75 -1.34 8.03
CA ASN A 81 9.42 -0.05 8.14
C ASN A 81 9.78 0.36 9.57
N ASN A 82 9.53 -0.49 10.57
CA ASN A 82 10.13 -0.36 11.89
C ASN A 82 11.40 -1.20 11.93
N PRO A 83 12.57 -0.68 11.49
CA PRO A 83 13.81 -1.38 11.71
C PRO A 83 14.00 -1.43 13.23
N GLY A 84 13.79 -2.61 13.82
CA GLY A 84 14.39 -2.90 15.11
C GLY A 84 15.87 -2.47 15.06
N PRO A 85 16.45 -2.02 16.19
CA PRO A 85 17.77 -1.37 16.21
C PRO A 85 18.89 -2.17 15.48
N ASP A 86 18.69 -3.47 15.28
CA ASP A 86 19.61 -4.36 14.57
C ASP A 86 19.63 -4.17 13.03
N ILE A 87 18.56 -3.70 12.38
CA ILE A 87 18.51 -3.59 10.90
C ILE A 87 19.25 -2.35 10.37
N ILE A 88 19.38 -1.28 11.17
CA ILE A 88 20.13 -0.07 10.77
C ILE A 88 21.61 -0.39 10.50
N LEU A 89 22.17 -1.43 11.14
CA LEU A 89 23.54 -1.90 10.87
C LEU A 89 23.66 -2.69 9.55
N LEU A 90 22.59 -3.34 9.08
CA LEU A 90 22.64 -4.22 7.91
C LEU A 90 22.43 -3.46 6.59
N THR A 91 21.65 -2.38 6.58
CA THR A 91 21.36 -1.61 5.36
C THR A 91 22.51 -0.67 4.96
N CYS A 92 23.32 -0.19 5.92
CA CYS A 92 24.47 0.68 5.64
C CYS A 92 25.72 -0.05 5.08
N LEU A 93 25.81 -1.38 5.18
CA LEU A 93 27.02 -2.14 4.80
C LEU A 93 26.95 -2.81 3.41
N LYS A 94 25.84 -2.75 2.67
CA LYS A 94 25.67 -3.51 1.43
C LYS A 94 25.08 -2.74 0.24
N LEU A 95 25.65 -1.58 -0.07
CA LEU A 95 25.72 -1.16 -1.48
C LEU A 95 27.15 -0.80 -1.87
N PRO A 96 27.89 -1.70 -2.56
CA PRO A 96 29.03 -1.24 -3.35
C PRO A 96 28.51 -0.21 -4.36
N LYS A 97 29.11 0.97 -4.33
CA LYS A 97 28.81 2.08 -5.25
C LYS A 97 28.99 1.57 -6.67
N LYS A 98 27.89 1.33 -7.40
CA LYS A 98 27.93 1.00 -8.82
C LYS A 98 28.34 2.28 -9.55
N THR A 99 29.62 2.39 -9.88
CA THR A 99 30.11 3.50 -10.71
C THR A 99 29.52 3.33 -12.10
N TRP A 100 28.69 4.28 -12.49
CA TRP A 100 28.20 4.38 -13.86
C TRP A 100 29.38 4.73 -14.77
N SER A 101 29.98 3.73 -15.40
CA SER A 101 30.93 3.95 -16.49
C SER A 101 30.15 4.39 -17.73
N GLN A 102 30.55 5.53 -18.29
CA GLN A 102 30.02 6.10 -19.53
C GLN A 102 30.00 5.04 -20.66
N PRO A 103 28.96 4.99 -21.50
CA PRO A 103 28.97 4.09 -22.66
C PRO A 103 30.01 4.59 -23.67
N SER A 104 31.02 3.75 -23.95
CA SER A 104 31.99 4.04 -25.00
C SER A 104 31.30 3.98 -26.38
N LYS A 105 31.57 4.99 -27.20
CA LYS A 105 31.08 5.09 -28.58
C LYS A 105 31.57 3.90 -29.43
N ALA A 106 30.60 3.28 -30.09
CA ALA A 106 30.61 2.66 -31.41
C ALA A 106 31.76 1.72 -31.84
N LYS A 107 31.39 0.51 -32.23
CA LYS A 107 31.93 -0.09 -33.45
C LYS A 107 30.82 -0.83 -34.21
N SER A 108 30.28 -0.14 -35.21
CA SER A 108 29.50 -0.75 -36.28
C SER A 108 30.50 -1.43 -37.22
N ILE A 109 30.41 -2.76 -37.36
CA ILE A 109 30.73 -3.45 -38.61
C ILE A 109 29.71 -4.58 -38.77
N ALA A 110 28.82 -4.40 -39.74
CA ALA A 110 27.93 -5.45 -40.22
C ALA A 110 28.78 -6.49 -40.99
N SER A 111 28.51 -7.77 -40.74
CA SER A 111 28.78 -8.83 -41.70
C SER A 111 27.79 -8.69 -42.85
N GLU A 112 28.28 -8.63 -44.08
CA GLU A 112 27.51 -9.10 -45.22
C GLU A 112 28.45 -9.92 -46.11
N GLU A 113 28.12 -11.20 -46.22
CA GLU A 113 28.73 -12.14 -47.14
C GLU A 113 28.14 -11.99 -48.56
N GLN A 114 28.88 -12.53 -49.54
CA GLN A 114 28.46 -12.99 -50.88
C GLN A 114 28.54 -11.97 -52.05
N SER A 115 29.44 -12.18 -53.01
CA SER A 115 29.19 -13.06 -54.17
C SER A 115 30.24 -12.86 -55.29
N LEU A 116 30.81 -13.97 -55.79
CA LEU A 116 31.52 -14.21 -57.07
C LEU A 116 32.62 -13.25 -57.55
#